data_AF-A0A933WKU4-F1
#
_entry.id   AF-A0A933WKU4-F1
#
_cell.length_a   1.000
_cell.length_b   1.000
_cell.length_c   1.000
_cell.angle_alpha   90.00
_cell.angle_beta   90.00
_cell.angle_gamma   90.00
#
_symmetry.space_group_name_H-M   'P 1'
#
loop_
_entity.id
_entity.type
_entity.pdbx_description
1 polymer ?
#
loop_
_entity_poly.entity_id
_entity_poly.type
_entity_poly.pdbx_seq_one_letter_code
_entity_poly.pdbx_strand_id
1 'polypeptide(L)' 'MTPGAAMLDRRGVEAAVAALQASLADGDPADAALRARSEAELERLRAAYRAAPAAFTKETLSALRELVELLRDAPGP' A
#
# COMPACT_ATOMS: atom_id res chain seq x y z
N MET A 1 20.28 0.81 3.31
CA MET A 1 19.41 0.60 4.49
C MET A 1 18.05 0.14 3.97
N THR A 2 17.79 -1.15 3.94
CA THR A 2 16.44 -1.67 3.75
C THR A 2 15.74 -1.48 5.09
N PRO A 3 14.68 -0.66 5.22
CA PRO A 3 13.92 -0.62 6.46
C PRO A 3 13.34 -2.01 6.65
N GLY A 4 14.02 -2.78 7.51
CA GLY A 4 13.71 -4.17 7.77
C GLY A 4 12.31 -4.25 8.35
N ALA A 5 11.51 -5.18 7.81
CA ALA A 5 10.40 -5.86 8.46
C ALA A 5 9.94 -5.21 9.78
N ALA A 6 9.45 -3.97 9.70
CA ALA A 6 8.95 -3.27 10.86
C ALA A 6 7.77 -4.12 11.32
N MET A 7 7.84 -4.57 12.57
CA MET A 7 6.88 -5.47 13.20
C MET A 7 5.48 -5.17 12.67
N LEU A 8 4.88 -6.16 11.99
CA LEU A 8 3.57 -6.06 11.34
C LEU A 8 2.45 -6.08 12.39
N ASP A 9 2.60 -5.21 13.38
CA ASP A 9 1.54 -4.80 14.27
C ASP A 9 0.66 -3.79 13.55
N ARG A 10 -0.57 -3.66 14.02
CA ARG A 10 -1.59 -2.75 13.46
C ARG A 10 -1.06 -1.36 13.11
N ARG A 11 -0.27 -0.74 14.00
CA ARG A 11 0.32 0.60 13.75
C ARG A 11 1.29 0.63 12.56
N GLY A 12 2.05 -0.44 12.36
CA GLY A 12 2.96 -0.56 11.21
C GLY A 12 2.19 -0.66 9.90
N VAL A 13 1.09 -1.43 9.90
CA VAL A 13 0.20 -1.55 8.74
C VAL A 13 -0.49 -0.21 8.42
N GLU A 14 -1.04 0.47 9.44
CA GLU A 14 -1.66 1.80 9.29
C GLU A 14 -0.66 2.82 8.73
N ALA A 15 0.57 2.86 9.26
CA ALA A 15 1.60 3.78 8.78
C ALA A 15 2.02 3.48 7.33
N ALA A 16 2.14 2.20 6.96
CA ALA A 16 2.48 1.80 5.60
C ALA A 16 1.37 2.19 4.60
N VAL A 17 0.10 1.98 4.95
CA VAL A 17 -1.03 2.41 4.11
C VAL A 17 -1.08 3.93 4.00
N ALA A 18 -0.90 4.67 5.10
CA ALA A 18 -0.88 6.13 5.06
C ALA A 18 0.28 6.68 4.20
N ALA A 19 1.46 6.08 4.28
CA ALA A 19 2.60 6.46 3.44
C ALA A 19 2.34 6.19 1.95
N LEU A 20 1.68 5.08 1.63
CA LEU A 20 1.27 4.75 0.27
C LEU A 20 0.22 5.75 -0.27
N GLN A 21 -0.78 6.10 0.54
CA GLN A 21 -1.77 7.13 0.21
C GLN A 21 -1.11 8.49 -0.04
N ALA A 22 -0.20 8.92 0.83
CA ALA A 22 0.50 10.19 0.67
C ALA A 22 1.35 10.21 -0.62
N SER A 23 2.03 9.12 -0.93
CA SER A 23 2.84 9.01 -2.15
C SER A 23 1.99 9.10 -3.42
N LEU A 24 0.79 8.51 -3.42
CA LEU A 24 -0.13 8.55 -4.56
C LEU A 24 -0.92 9.86 -4.65
N ALA A 25 -1.12 10.56 -3.53
CA ALA A 25 -1.76 11.87 -3.51
C ALA A 25 -0.82 12.99 -4.00
N ASP A 26 0.48 12.87 -3.71
CA ASP A 26 1.50 13.84 -4.12
C ASP A 26 2.09 13.53 -5.51
N GLY A 27 2.11 12.25 -5.89
CA GLY A 27 2.67 11.79 -7.16
C GLY A 27 1.65 11.70 -8.31
N ASP A 28 2.17 11.57 -9.53
CA ASP A 28 1.35 11.33 -10.71
C ASP A 28 1.02 9.82 -10.83
N PRO A 29 -0.25 9.41 -10.85
CA PRO A 29 -0.62 8.00 -10.91
C PRO A 29 -0.33 7.32 -12.26
N ALA A 30 0.01 8.08 -13.31
CA ALA A 30 0.52 7.56 -14.57
C ALA A 30 2.06 7.41 -14.57
N ASP A 31 2.77 7.92 -13.55
CA ASP A 31 4.20 7.70 -13.39
C ASP A 31 4.50 6.20 -13.17
N ALA A 32 5.25 5.62 -14.10
CA ALA A 32 5.57 4.19 -14.09
C ALA A 32 6.42 3.77 -12.87
N ALA A 33 7.30 4.64 -12.37
CA ALA A 33 8.12 4.35 -11.20
C ALA A 33 7.29 4.40 -9.91
N LEU A 34 6.36 5.36 -9.82
CA LEU A 34 5.39 5.43 -8.71
C LEU A 34 4.47 4.22 -8.70
N ARG A 35 3.94 3.80 -9.86
CA ARG A 35 3.11 2.59 -9.98
C ARG A 35 3.89 1.35 -9.55
N ALA A 36 5.07 1.12 -10.12
CA ALA A 36 5.88 -0.06 -9.79
C ALA A 36 6.23 -0.13 -8.29
N ARG A 37 6.56 1.03 -7.69
CA ARG A 37 6.80 1.12 -6.23
C ARG A 37 5.54 0.83 -5.43
N SER A 38 4.40 1.37 -5.83
CA SER A 38 3.12 1.18 -5.16
C SER A 38 2.65 -0.27 -5.24
N GLU A 39 2.81 -0.92 -6.39
CA GLU A 39 2.53 -2.34 -6.58
C GLU A 39 3.41 -3.23 -5.69
N ALA A 40 4.70 -2.92 -5.58
CA ALA A 40 5.62 -3.65 -4.71
C ALA A 40 5.23 -3.52 -3.22
N GLU A 41 4.81 -2.33 -2.77
CA GLU A 41 4.30 -2.13 -1.41
C GLU A 41 2.97 -2.85 -1.17
N LEU A 42 2.06 -2.84 -2.14
CA LEU A 42 0.81 -3.61 -2.07
C LEU A 42 1.06 -5.12 -1.96
N GLU A 43 2.05 -5.65 -2.68
CA GLU A 43 2.44 -7.06 -2.58
C GLU A 43 2.99 -7.40 -1.19
N ARG A 44 3.82 -6.52 -0.63
CA ARG A 44 4.31 -6.65 0.76
C ARG A 44 3.17 -6.66 1.77
N LEU A 45 2.20 -5.74 1.62
CA LEU A 45 1.02 -5.68 2.50
C LEU A 45 0.12 -6.91 2.34
N ARG A 46 0.00 -7.48 1.14
CA ARG A 46 -0.71 -8.75 0.93
C ARG A 46 -0.01 -9.93 1.61
N ALA A 47 1.31 -10.00 1.51
CA ALA A 47 2.09 -11.03 2.22
C ALA A 47 1.93 -10.89 3.74
N ALA A 48 1.98 -9.66 4.24
CA ALA A 48 1.72 -9.35 5.65
C ALA A 48 0.31 -9.74 6.10
N TYR A 49 -0.72 -9.48 5.30
CA TYR A 49 -2.09 -9.87 5.61
C TYR A 49 -2.24 -11.38 5.73
N ARG A 50 -1.58 -12.16 4.87
CA ARG A 50 -1.59 -13.64 4.97
C ARG A 50 -0.94 -14.14 6.26
N ALA A 51 0.09 -13.43 6.75
CA ALA A 51 0.79 -13.80 7.98
C ALA A 51 0.05 -13.35 9.26
N ALA A 52 -0.54 -12.15 9.24
CA ALA A 52 -1.16 -11.53 10.40
C ALA A 52 -2.44 -10.76 10.02
N PRO A 53 -3.53 -11.45 9.65
CA PRO A 53 -4.76 -10.78 9.19
C PRO A 53 -5.41 -9.93 10.28
N ALA A 54 -5.22 -10.29 11.56
CA ALA A 54 -5.74 -9.55 12.71
C ALA A 54 -5.12 -8.15 12.88
N ALA A 55 -3.97 -7.87 12.24
CA ALA A 55 -3.36 -6.55 12.25
C ALA A 55 -4.06 -5.57 11.29
N PHE A 56 -4.90 -6.06 10.38
CA PHE A 56 -5.58 -5.25 9.37
C PHE A 56 -7.00 -4.93 9.82
N THR A 57 -7.27 -3.65 10.07
CA THR A 57 -8.61 -3.20 10.42
C THR A 57 -9.48 -3.08 9.16
N LYS A 58 -10.79 -2.98 9.35
CA LYS A 58 -11.72 -2.74 8.24
C LYS A 58 -11.38 -1.45 7.49
N GLU A 59 -10.96 -0.41 8.20
CA GLU A 59 -10.55 0.87 7.61
C GLU A 59 -9.30 0.71 6.74
N THR A 60 -8.29 -0.01 7.23
CA THR A 60 -7.08 -0.34 6.46
C THR A 60 -7.42 -1.11 5.17
N LEU A 61 -8.34 -2.08 5.26
CA LEU A 61 -8.76 -2.87 4.09
C LEU A 61 -9.54 -2.03 3.07
N SER A 62 -10.42 -1.13 3.54
CA SER A 62 -11.11 -0.19 2.66
C SER A 62 -10.12 0.73 1.94
N ALA A 63 -9.20 1.35 2.67
CA ALA A 63 -8.18 2.23 2.09
C ALA A 63 -7.32 1.50 1.05
N LEU A 64 -6.90 0.26 1.34
CA LEU A 64 -6.15 -0.57 0.38
C LEU A 64 -6.95 -0.85 -0.90
N ARG A 65 -8.26 -1.07 -0.78
CA ARG A 65 -9.11 -1.29 -1.95
C ARG A 65 -9.19 -0.04 -2.82
N GLU A 66 -9.41 1.13 -2.22
CA GLU A 66 -9.46 2.39 -2.95
C GLU A 66 -8.14 2.68 -3.69
N LEU A 67 -6.99 2.39 -3.06
CA LEU A 67 -5.68 2.54 -3.70
C LEU A 67 -5.50 1.60 -4.89
N VAL A 68 -5.97 0.36 -4.80
CA VAL A 68 -5.92 -0.60 -5.91
C VAL A 68 -6.82 -0.15 -7.06
N GLU A 69 -7.99 0.41 -6.75
CA GLU A 69 -8.91 0.96 -7.76
C GLU A 69 -8.28 2.18 -8.45
N LEU A 70 -7.69 3.11 -7.70
CA LEU A 70 -6.96 4.27 -8.24
C LEU A 70 -5.81 3.85 -9.18
N LEU A 71 -5.01 2.86 -8.75
CA LEU A 71 -3.91 2.31 -9.56
C LEU A 71 -4.39 1.51 -10.77
N ARG A 72 -5.65 1.08 -10.82
CA ARG A 72 -6.23 0.38 -11.98
C ARG A 72 -6.88 1.34 -12.96
N ASP A 73 -7.53 2.39 -12.45
CA ASP A 73 -8.26 3.38 -13.23
C ASP A 73 -7.33 4.38 -13.93
N ALA A 74 -6.14 4.61 -13.38
CA ALA A 74 -5.10 5.38 -14.05
C ALA A 74 -4.79 4.75 -15.42
N PRO A 75 -5.09 5.44 -16.54
CA PRO A 75 -4.96 4.87 -17.87
C PRO A 75 -3.53 4.34 -18.04
N GLY A 76 -3.43 3.05 -18.38
CA GLY A 76 -2.17 2.50 -18.88
C GLY A 76 -1.82 3.17 -20.22
N PRO A 77 -0.55 3.14 -20.65
CA PRO A 77 -0.18 3.60 -21.98
C PRO A 77 -0.98 2.90 -23.09
#